data_AF-A0A1G9CGV9-F1
#
_entry.id   AF-A0A1G9CGV9-F1
#
_cell.length_a   1.000
_cell.length_b   1.000
_cell.length_c   1.000
_cell.angle_alpha   90.00
_cell.angle_beta   90.00
_cell.angle_gamma   90.00
#
_symmetry.space_group_name_H-M   'P 1'
#
loop_
_entity.id
_entity.type
_entity.pdbx_description
1 polymer ?
#
loop_
_entity_poly.entity_id
_entity_poly.type
_entity_poly.pdbx_seq_one_letter_code
_entity_poly.pdbx_strand_id
1 'polypeptide(L)'
;MSEHKSFFRLFVKNLKKAMGPGQYEAHGIRVICPHCNHNQFDHGYAQLNTSLMTFFNLDFANRSAEILTCDRCGHIQWFNKTVKRIK
;
A
#
# COMPACT_ATOMS: atom_id res chain seq x y z
N MET A 1 28.24 18.86 -21.41
CA MET A 1 27.00 18.04 -21.54
C MET A 1 27.03 16.86 -20.54
N SER A 2 27.04 17.12 -19.22
CA SER A 2 27.26 16.08 -18.17
C SER A 2 26.34 16.19 -16.94
N GLU A 3 25.80 17.37 -16.62
CA GLU A 3 25.12 17.59 -15.33
C GLU A 3 23.68 17.05 -15.23
N HIS A 4 22.96 16.91 -16.34
CA HIS A 4 21.55 16.49 -16.34
C HIS A 4 21.32 15.03 -15.91
N LYS A 5 22.31 14.14 -16.06
CA LYS A 5 22.15 12.71 -15.70
C LYS A 5 22.22 12.46 -14.20
N SER A 6 22.94 13.30 -13.45
CA SER A 6 23.12 13.15 -12.00
C SER A 6 21.85 13.55 -11.23
N PHE A 7 21.24 14.67 -11.64
CA PHE A 7 20.04 15.21 -11.00
C PHE A 7 18.83 14.28 -11.11
N PHE A 8 18.63 13.69 -12.29
CA PHE A 8 17.54 12.73 -12.53
C PHE A 8 17.70 11.46 -11.68
N ARG A 9 18.94 11.00 -11.47
CA ARG A 9 19.23 9.79 -10.68
C ARG A 9 18.98 9.98 -9.18
N LEU A 10 19.25 11.17 -8.65
CA LEU A 10 18.96 11.53 -7.26
C LEU A 10 17.45 11.65 -7.01
N PHE A 11 16.72 12.23 -7.96
CA PHE A 11 15.27 12.38 -7.89
C PHE A 11 14.55 11.01 -7.86
N VAL A 12 14.97 10.07 -8.72
CA VAL A 12 14.41 8.69 -8.76
C VAL A 12 14.73 7.89 -7.49
N LYS A 13 15.93 8.05 -6.91
CA LYS A 13 16.30 7.35 -5.66
C LYS A 13 15.48 7.84 -4.47
N ASN A 14 15.19 9.14 -4.39
CA ASN A 14 14.36 9.70 -3.33
C ASN A 14 12.88 9.29 -3.46
N LEU A 15 12.36 9.17 -4.68
CA LEU A 15 11.01 8.65 -4.94
C LEU A 15 10.85 7.18 -4.50
N LYS A 16 11.82 6.32 -4.83
CA LYS A 16 11.82 4.92 -4.37
C LYS A 16 11.88 4.80 -2.85
N LYS A 17 12.59 5.72 -2.17
CA LYS A 17 12.68 5.75 -0.71
C LYS A 17 11.38 6.22 -0.05
N ALA A 18 10.58 7.04 -0.75
CA ALA A 18 9.27 7.50 -0.29
C ALA A 18 8.14 6.49 -0.52
N MET A 19 8.31 5.52 -1.43
CA MET A 19 7.29 4.52 -1.82
C MET A 19 7.63 3.07 -1.42
N GLY A 20 8.65 2.85 -0.58
CA GLY A 20 9.01 1.51 -0.12
C GLY A 20 8.11 0.98 1.02
N PRO A 21 8.28 -0.29 1.39
CA PRO A 21 7.58 -0.91 2.51
C PRO A 21 7.60 -0.02 3.75
N GLY A 22 6.48 0.05 4.45
CA GLY A 22 6.30 0.88 5.64
C GLY A 22 5.71 0.11 6.80
N GLN A 23 5.81 0.70 7.99
CA GLN A 23 5.04 0.23 9.13
C GLN A 23 3.66 0.89 9.11
N TYR A 24 2.64 0.19 9.59
CA TYR A 24 1.27 0.69 9.59
C TYR A 24 0.60 0.45 10.93
N GLU A 25 -0.41 1.26 11.21
CA GLU A 25 -1.36 1.05 12.29
C GLU A 25 -2.79 0.93 11.74
N ALA A 26 -3.58 0.08 12.38
CA ALA A 26 -5.01 -0.03 12.18
C ALA A 26 -5.70 0.28 13.51
N HIS A 27 -6.50 1.34 13.55
CA HIS A 27 -7.20 1.76 14.78
C HIS A 27 -6.27 2.00 15.99
N GLY A 28 -5.08 2.56 15.75
CA GLY A 28 -4.06 2.81 16.79
C GLY A 28 -3.26 1.57 17.23
N ILE A 29 -3.50 0.41 16.61
CA ILE A 29 -2.77 -0.82 16.87
C ILE A 29 -1.77 -1.05 15.74
N ARG A 30 -0.50 -1.28 16.07
CA ARG A 30 0.54 -1.60 15.09
C ARG A 30 0.22 -2.91 14.38
N VAL A 31 0.27 -2.89 13.06
CA VAL A 31 0.07 -4.09 12.25
C VAL A 31 1.35 -4.91 12.26
N ILE A 32 1.22 -6.18 12.63
CA ILE A 32 2.28 -7.19 12.60
C ILE A 32 1.81 -8.34 11.71
N CYS A 33 2.73 -8.91 10.94
CA CYS A 33 2.43 -10.05 10.08
C CYS A 33 2.22 -11.28 10.97
N PRO A 34 1.01 -11.87 11.00
CA PRO A 34 0.72 -13.01 11.87
C PRO A 34 1.48 -14.28 11.45
N HIS A 35 2.01 -14.32 10.23
CA HIS A 35 2.75 -15.47 9.70
C HIS A 35 4.24 -15.45 10.07
N CYS A 36 4.90 -14.28 10.03
CA CYS A 36 6.36 -14.20 10.19
C CYS A 36 6.84 -13.15 11.20
N ASN A 37 5.92 -12.53 11.95
CA ASN A 37 6.14 -11.46 12.92
C ASN A 37 6.88 -10.23 12.38
N HIS A 38 6.92 -10.05 11.06
CA HIS A 38 7.48 -8.86 10.43
C HIS A 38 6.51 -7.68 10.47
N ASN A 39 7.03 -6.46 10.38
CA ASN A 39 6.26 -5.22 10.55
C ASN A 39 6.35 -4.25 9.36
N GLN A 40 7.02 -4.61 8.26
CA GLN A 40 7.03 -3.81 7.04
C GLN A 40 6.10 -4.39 5.99
N PHE A 41 5.35 -3.51 5.34
CA PHE A 41 4.31 -3.86 4.38
C PHE A 41 4.31 -2.92 3.19
N ASP A 42 4.01 -3.46 2.02
CA ASP A 42 3.54 -2.68 0.88
C ASP A 42 2.05 -2.40 1.06
N HIS A 43 1.64 -1.15 0.82
CA HIS A 43 0.24 -0.73 0.91
C HIS A 43 -0.38 -0.67 -0.48
N GLY A 44 -1.61 -1.16 -0.58
CA GLY A 44 -2.38 -1.13 -1.82
C GLY A 44 -3.88 -1.10 -1.55
N TYR A 45 -4.65 -1.19 -2.63
CA TYR A 45 -6.11 -1.23 -2.58
C TYR A 45 -6.61 -2.43 -3.38
N ALA A 46 -7.56 -3.17 -2.83
CA ALA A 46 -8.23 -4.26 -3.53
C ALA A 46 -9.72 -3.92 -3.71
N GLN A 47 -10.25 -4.19 -4.91
CA GLN A 47 -11.67 -4.02 -5.21
C GLN A 47 -12.47 -5.18 -4.59
N LEU A 48 -13.35 -4.86 -3.64
CA LEU A 48 -14.35 -5.79 -3.14
C LEU A 48 -15.50 -5.83 -4.16
N ASN A 49 -15.35 -6.62 -5.21
CA ASN A 49 -16.27 -6.65 -6.35
C ASN A 49 -17.77 -6.67 -5.94
N THR A 50 -18.54 -5.71 -6.44
CA THR A 50 -19.94 -5.94 -6.80
C THR A 50 -19.98 -6.27 -8.28
N SER A 51 -19.84 -7.55 -8.63
CA SER A 51 -19.81 -8.05 -10.02
C SER A 51 -21.07 -7.75 -10.85
N LEU A 52 -22.09 -7.08 -10.29
CA LEU A 52 -23.32 -6.68 -11.00
C LEU A 52 -23.39 -5.17 -11.33
N MET A 53 -22.49 -4.33 -10.79
CA MET A 53 -22.56 -2.87 -10.96
C MET A 53 -21.80 -2.33 -12.19
N THR A 54 -20.98 -3.13 -12.89
CA THR A 54 -20.28 -2.67 -14.11
C THR A 54 -21.25 -2.32 -15.25
N PHE A 55 -22.55 -2.65 -15.15
CA PHE A 55 -23.58 -2.28 -16.12
C PHE A 55 -24.19 -0.89 -15.90
N PHE A 56 -23.99 -0.26 -14.74
CA PHE A 56 -24.48 1.09 -14.46
C PHE A 56 -23.33 1.95 -13.93
N ASN A 57 -22.98 2.98 -14.68
CA ASN A 57 -21.85 3.91 -14.55
C ASN A 57 -21.78 4.63 -13.18
N LEU A 58 -21.52 3.90 -12.08
CA LEU A 58 -21.45 4.40 -10.72
C LEU A 58 -20.12 3.99 -10.08
N ASP A 59 -19.06 4.69 -10.47
CA ASP A 59 -17.73 4.63 -9.84
C ASP A 59 -17.75 4.96 -8.33
N PHE A 60 -18.88 5.46 -7.80
CA PHE A 60 -19.05 5.82 -6.40
C PHE A 60 -19.34 4.61 -5.46
N ALA A 61 -19.61 3.42 -6.01
CA ALA A 61 -19.92 2.23 -5.21
C ALA A 61 -18.74 1.28 -4.95
N ASN A 62 -17.55 1.58 -5.46
CA ASN A 62 -16.33 0.80 -5.23
C ASN A 62 -15.81 1.01 -3.80
N ARG A 63 -16.31 0.24 -2.84
CA ARG A 63 -15.65 0.08 -1.53
C ARG A 63 -14.31 -0.61 -1.77
N SER A 64 -13.23 0.16 -1.86
CA SER A 64 -11.86 -0.36 -1.90
C SER A 64 -11.45 -0.76 -0.48
N ALA A 65 -11.08 -2.02 -0.29
CA ALA A 65 -10.39 -2.42 0.93
C ALA A 65 -8.92 -2.01 0.82
N GLU A 66 -8.35 -1.50 1.91
CA GLU A 66 -6.91 -1.30 2.01
C GLU A 66 -6.24 -2.65 2.28
N ILE A 67 -5.17 -2.94 1.56
CA ILE A 67 -4.39 -4.17 1.73
C ILE A 67 -2.98 -3.83 2.19
N LEU A 68 -2.47 -4.65 3.10
CA LEU A 68 -1.08 -4.63 3.54
C LEU A 68 -0.43 -5.97 3.21
N THR A 69 0.49 -5.96 2.25
CA THR A 69 1.26 -7.14 1.84
C THR A 69 2.58 -7.14 2.56
N CYS A 70 2.88 -8.20 3.33
CA CYS A 70 4.13 -8.30 4.04
C CYS A 70 5.31 -8.39 3.06
N ASP A 71 6.24 -7.44 3.15
CA ASP A 71 7.44 -7.38 2.28
C ASP A 71 8.35 -8.61 2.45
N ARG A 72 8.31 -9.25 3.63
CA ARG A 72 9.14 -10.43 3.92
C ARG A 72 8.58 -11.74 3.36
N CYS A 73 7.29 -12.01 3.58
CA CYS A 73 6.72 -13.35 3.31
C CYS A 73 5.48 -13.33 2.41
N GLY A 74 5.07 -12.17 1.90
CA GLY A 74 3.93 -12.03 0.99
C GLY A 74 2.55 -12.22 1.62
N HIS A 75 2.45 -12.39 2.95
CA HIS A 75 1.15 -12.51 3.62
C HIS A 75 0.36 -11.21 3.48
N ILE A 76 -0.89 -11.31 3.00
CA ILE A 76 -1.76 -10.16 2.73
C ILE A 76 -2.80 -10.03 3.84
N GLN A 77 -2.84 -8.87 4.48
CA GLN A 77 -3.86 -8.50 5.45
C GLN A 77 -4.83 -7.47 4.83
N TRP A 78 -6.13 -7.72 4.97
CA TRP A 78 -7.20 -6.92 4.37
C TRP A 78 -7.87 -6.06 5.43
N PHE A 79 -8.04 -4.77 5.15
CA PHE A 79 -8.66 -3.81 6.03
C PHE A 79 -9.81 -3.10 5.32
N ASN A 80 -11.03 -3.26 5.82
CA ASN A 80 -12.20 -2.53 5.34
C ASN A 80 -12.31 -1.11 5.96
N LYS A 81 -11.25 -0.65 6.61
CA LYS A 81 -11.09 0.69 7.19
C LYS A 81 -9.69 1.17 6.87
N THR A 82 -9.48 2.48 6.91
CA THR A 82 -8.18 3.06 6.61
C THR A 82 -7.09 2.62 7.59
N VAL A 83 -5.95 2.22 7.03
CA VAL A 83 -4.71 2.01 7.78
C VAL A 83 -3.81 3.23 7.62
N LYS A 84 -3.07 3.57 8.66
CA LYS A 84 -2.17 4.73 8.65
C LYS A 84 -0.73 4.27 8.63
N ARG A 85 0.07 4.82 7.71
CA ARG A 85 1.51 4.59 7.71
C ARG A 85 2.13 5.31 8.91
N ILE A 86 2.88 4.57 9.72
CA ILE A 86 3.68 5.10 10.82
C ILE A 86 5.14 5.19 10.38
N LYS A 87 5.80 6.29 10.77
CA LYS A 87 7.16 6.63 10.34
C LYS A 87 8.19 5.57 10.73
#